data_AF-A0A024UAR1-F1
#
_entry.id   AF-A0A024UAR1-F1
#
_cell.length_a   1.000
_cell.length_b   1.000
_cell.length_c   1.000
_cell.angle_alpha   90.00
_cell.angle_beta   90.00
_cell.angle_gamma   90.00
#
_symmetry.space_group_name_H-M   'P 1'
#
loop_
_entity.id
_entity.type
_entity.pdbx_description
1 polymer ?
#
loop_
_entity_poly.entity_id
_entity_poly.type
_entity_poly.pdbx_seq_one_letter_code
_entity_poly.pdbx_strand_id
1 'polypeptide(L)'
;MQSVSDQLFLEESLGDYGDVVDEENDTVTYSNPVIVKVIEESEDEGFRTLTNFAPMEFKIVWSVIETELQARWNDGRDRNSKTTPKDALFITLVIMKCYQTWEKHALDFDIKAPTLEKIVLRVVEVISPLIYNYFVVMPTLEQIHVSGRPFASYPYAK
;
A
#
# COMPACT_ATOMS: atom_id res chain seq x y z
N MET A 1 -17.42 7.71 51.77
CA MET A 1 -16.89 7.99 50.42
C MET A 1 -15.96 6.85 50.06
N GLN A 2 -16.11 6.05 49.02
CA GLN A 2 -17.18 5.74 48.06
C GLN A 2 -16.66 4.41 47.47
N SER A 3 -17.10 3.25 47.97
CA SER A 3 -16.45 1.94 47.65
C SER A 3 -17.47 0.83 47.37
N VAL A 4 -18.63 1.17 46.80
CA VAL A 4 -19.64 0.17 46.41
C VAL A 4 -20.18 0.42 45.00
N SER A 5 -19.93 1.60 44.42
CA SER A 5 -20.52 1.97 43.12
C SER A 5 -19.77 1.38 41.91
N ASP A 6 -18.46 1.10 42.05
CA ASP A 6 -17.62 0.77 40.90
C ASP A 6 -17.62 -0.74 40.55
N GLN A 7 -18.02 -1.60 41.50
CA GLN A 7 -18.17 -3.04 41.23
C GLN A 7 -19.52 -3.40 40.61
N LEU A 8 -20.59 -2.66 40.94
CA LEU A 8 -21.92 -2.87 40.34
C LEU A 8 -21.96 -2.46 38.85
N PHE A 9 -21.17 -1.46 38.46
CA PHE A 9 -21.12 -0.99 37.06
C PHE A 9 -20.40 -1.97 36.11
N LEU A 10 -19.47 -2.77 36.63
CA LEU A 10 -18.70 -3.74 35.84
C LEU A 10 -19.44 -5.07 35.66
N GLU A 11 -20.32 -5.44 36.59
CA GLU A 11 -21.09 -6.69 36.52
C GLU A 11 -22.34 -6.55 35.64
N GLU A 12 -22.94 -5.36 35.58
CA GLU A 12 -24.10 -5.07 34.72
C GLU A 12 -23.72 -4.93 33.23
N SER A 13 -22.46 -4.57 32.92
CA SER A 13 -21.98 -4.44 31.53
C SER A 13 -21.51 -5.75 30.89
N LEU A 14 -21.38 -6.82 31.68
CA LEU A 14 -21.00 -8.17 31.21
C LEU A 14 -22.21 -9.02 30.80
N GLY A 15 -23.44 -8.55 31.06
CA GLY A 15 -24.68 -9.29 30.78
C GLY A 15 -25.37 -8.98 29.46
N ASP A 16 -24.92 -7.98 28.69
CA ASP A 16 -25.64 -7.50 27.49
C ASP A 16 -24.91 -7.76 26.15
N TYR A 17 -23.69 -8.29 26.18
CA TYR A 17 -22.95 -8.69 24.96
C TYR A 17 -22.36 -10.08 25.11
N GLY A 18 -23.21 -11.02 25.50
CA GLY A 18 -22.97 -12.45 25.36
C GLY A 18 -23.67 -12.97 24.11
N ASP A 19 -22.88 -13.48 23.18
CA ASP A 19 -23.28 -14.37 22.08
C ASP A 19 -23.82 -13.70 20.80
N VAL A 20 -22.90 -13.36 19.88
CA VAL A 20 -22.84 -13.96 18.53
C VAL A 20 -21.36 -13.92 18.09
N VAL A 21 -20.62 -15.00 18.33
CA VAL A 21 -19.39 -15.26 17.56
C VAL A 21 -19.85 -15.82 16.22
N ASP A 22 -20.25 -14.95 15.31
CA ASP A 22 -20.26 -15.32 13.90
C ASP A 22 -18.81 -15.24 13.45
N GLU A 23 -18.23 -16.42 13.22
CA GLU A 23 -17.02 -16.60 12.42
C GLU A 23 -17.33 -16.13 10.99
N GLU A 24 -17.42 -14.81 10.79
CA GLU A 24 -17.45 -14.24 9.46
C GLU A 24 -16.01 -14.14 8.98
N ASN A 25 -15.55 -15.25 8.37
CA ASN A 25 -14.44 -15.27 7.44
C ASN A 25 -14.82 -14.46 6.18
N ASP A 26 -15.07 -13.17 6.38
CA ASP A 26 -15.12 -12.21 5.31
C ASP A 26 -13.70 -11.94 4.90
N THR A 27 -13.29 -12.58 3.81
CA THR A 27 -12.34 -11.96 2.89
C THR A 27 -12.96 -10.64 2.46
N VAL A 28 -12.78 -9.59 3.27
CA VAL A 28 -13.19 -8.23 2.99
C VAL A 28 -12.49 -7.87 1.69
N THR A 29 -13.23 -8.00 0.60
CA THR A 29 -12.82 -7.50 -0.69
C THR A 29 -12.86 -6.00 -0.53
N TYR A 30 -11.75 -5.41 -0.08
CA TYR A 30 -11.58 -3.97 -0.04
C TYR A 30 -11.90 -3.47 -1.44
N SER A 31 -13.09 -2.88 -1.60
CA SER A 31 -13.42 -2.14 -2.81
C SER A 31 -12.31 -1.11 -2.94
N ASN A 32 -11.54 -1.18 -4.03
CA ASN A 32 -10.45 -0.26 -4.33
C ASN A 32 -11.03 0.78 -5.29
N PRO A 33 -11.84 1.75 -4.82
CA PRO A 33 -12.67 2.57 -5.70
C PRO A 33 -11.85 3.37 -6.70
N VAL A 34 -10.60 3.73 -6.38
CA VAL A 34 -9.73 4.48 -7.30
C VAL A 34 -9.25 3.56 -8.42
N ILE A 35 -8.75 2.37 -8.08
CA ILE A 35 -8.32 1.38 -9.07
C ILE A 35 -9.51 0.91 -9.92
N VAL A 36 -10.66 0.65 -9.30
CA VAL A 36 -11.89 0.22 -9.98
C VAL A 36 -12.37 1.30 -10.96
N LYS A 37 -12.42 2.58 -10.54
CA LYS A 37 -12.77 3.67 -11.44
C LYS A 37 -11.84 3.77 -12.65
N VAL A 38 -10.53 3.62 -12.43
CA VAL A 38 -9.55 3.66 -13.51
C VAL A 38 -9.66 2.46 -14.46
N ILE A 39 -9.93 1.26 -13.94
CA ILE A 39 -10.14 0.05 -14.74
C ILE A 39 -11.47 0.14 -15.51
N GLU A 40 -12.53 0.69 -14.91
CA GLU A 40 -13.81 0.92 -15.57
C GLU A 40 -13.71 1.97 -16.70
N GLU A 41 -12.89 3.00 -16.54
CA GLU A 41 -12.72 4.08 -17.52
C GLU A 41 -11.74 3.74 -18.66
N SER A 42 -10.83 2.77 -18.49
CA SER A 42 -9.74 2.54 -19.45
C SER A 42 -9.25 1.09 -19.59
N GLU A 43 -9.98 0.10 -19.06
CA GLU A 43 -9.64 -1.33 -19.08
C GLU A 43 -8.20 -1.62 -18.60
N ASP A 44 -7.64 -2.79 -18.95
CA ASP A 44 -6.28 -3.20 -18.57
C ASP A 44 -5.19 -2.30 -19.17
N GLU A 45 -5.47 -1.65 -20.31
CA GLU A 45 -4.54 -0.75 -20.99
C GLU A 45 -4.38 0.58 -20.22
N GLY A 46 -5.44 1.06 -19.57
CA GLY A 46 -5.41 2.22 -18.69
C GLY A 46 -4.47 2.05 -17.51
N PHE A 47 -4.54 0.89 -16.85
CA PHE A 47 -3.68 0.57 -15.71
C PHE A 47 -2.19 0.65 -16.09
N ARG A 48 -1.82 0.04 -17.22
CA ARG A 48 -0.45 0.07 -17.75
C ARG A 48 -0.05 1.47 -18.22
N THR A 49 -0.97 2.19 -18.85
CA THR A 49 -0.75 3.58 -19.30
C THR A 49 -0.54 4.53 -18.12
N LEU A 50 -1.07 4.24 -16.94
CA LEU A 50 -0.90 5.11 -15.77
C LEU A 50 0.28 4.70 -14.88
N THR A 51 0.69 3.43 -14.86
CA THR A 51 1.72 2.95 -13.91
C THR A 51 2.98 2.36 -14.55
N ASN A 52 2.94 2.00 -15.84
CA ASN A 52 3.90 1.14 -16.55
C ASN A 52 3.90 -0.34 -16.11
N PHE A 53 3.06 -0.74 -15.15
CA PHE A 53 2.94 -2.13 -14.73
C PHE A 53 1.82 -2.84 -15.49
N ALA A 54 2.05 -4.09 -15.89
CA ALA A 54 0.95 -4.99 -16.20
C ALA A 54 0.17 -5.30 -14.90
N PRO A 55 -1.14 -5.61 -14.97
CA PRO A 55 -1.92 -5.96 -13.79
C PRO A 55 -1.31 -7.09 -12.95
N MET A 56 -0.65 -8.06 -13.59
CA MET A 56 0.04 -9.16 -12.90
C MET A 56 1.29 -8.71 -12.15
N GLU A 57 2.10 -7.82 -12.75
CA GLU A 57 3.30 -7.28 -12.10
C GLU A 57 2.92 -6.46 -10.86
N PHE A 58 1.84 -5.68 -10.96
CA PHE A 58 1.30 -4.97 -9.81
C PHE A 58 0.83 -5.93 -8.70
N LYS A 59 0.17 -7.05 -9.04
CA LYS A 59 -0.20 -8.08 -8.05
C LYS A 59 1.02 -8.67 -7.35
N ILE A 60 2.11 -8.91 -8.07
CA ILE A 60 3.37 -9.39 -7.49
C ILE A 60 3.92 -8.36 -6.50
N VAL A 61 4.05 -7.09 -6.92
CA VAL A 61 4.52 -6.02 -6.03
C VAL A 61 3.62 -5.90 -4.81
N TRP A 62 2.29 -5.88 -5.00
CA TRP A 62 1.32 -5.84 -3.91
C TRP A 62 1.53 -6.98 -2.92
N SER A 63 1.68 -8.22 -3.38
CA SER A 63 1.87 -9.39 -2.51
C SER A 63 3.11 -9.31 -1.61
N VAL A 64 4.15 -8.57 -2.03
CA VAL A 64 5.38 -8.37 -1.25
C VAL A 64 5.20 -7.35 -0.13
N ILE A 65 4.40 -6.30 -0.38
CA ILE A 65 4.30 -5.14 0.52
C ILE A 65 2.97 -5.05 1.27
N GLU A 66 1.99 -5.87 0.92
CA GLU A 66 0.61 -5.81 1.42
C GLU A 66 0.56 -5.79 2.94
N THR A 67 1.18 -6.77 3.60
CA THR A 67 1.16 -6.91 5.06
C THR A 67 1.67 -5.65 5.75
N GLU A 68 2.84 -5.15 5.33
CA GLU A 68 3.46 -4.01 5.98
C GLU A 68 2.78 -2.69 5.65
N LEU A 69 2.33 -2.52 4.41
CA LEU A 69 1.61 -1.33 4.03
C LEU A 69 0.24 -1.28 4.74
N GLN A 70 -0.48 -2.39 4.87
CA GLN A 70 -1.73 -2.43 5.63
C GLN A 70 -1.51 -2.13 7.12
N ALA A 71 -0.52 -2.75 7.75
CA ALA A 71 -0.20 -2.52 9.16
C ALA A 71 0.15 -1.06 9.43
N ARG A 72 1.03 -0.48 8.59
CA ARG A 72 1.43 0.93 8.70
C ARG A 72 0.36 1.90 8.25
N TRP A 73 -0.61 1.50 7.43
CA TRP A 73 -1.68 2.40 6.97
C TRP A 73 -2.75 2.65 8.03
N ASN A 74 -3.04 1.64 8.84
CA ASN A 74 -4.04 1.70 9.90
C ASN A 74 -3.53 2.39 11.17
N ASP A 75 -2.20 2.55 11.31
CA ASP A 75 -1.61 3.23 12.46
C ASP A 75 -1.90 4.73 12.46
N GLY A 76 -2.65 5.20 13.46
CA GLY A 76 -2.99 6.62 13.65
C GLY A 76 -3.90 7.23 12.57
N ARG A 77 -4.61 6.43 11.77
CA ARG A 77 -5.58 6.93 10.78
C ARG A 77 -7.01 6.73 11.26
N ASP A 78 -7.82 7.78 11.14
CA ASP A 78 -9.25 7.69 11.44
C ASP A 78 -9.94 6.69 10.50
N ARG A 79 -10.91 5.97 11.05
CA ARG A 79 -11.74 4.94 10.39
C ARG A 79 -12.47 5.39 9.11
N ASN A 80 -12.39 6.67 8.74
CA ASN A 80 -13.16 7.34 7.68
C ASN A 80 -12.35 7.63 6.40
N SER A 81 -11.15 7.10 6.24
CA SER A 81 -10.38 7.30 5.01
C SER A 81 -10.98 6.55 3.82
N LYS A 82 -11.37 7.29 2.77
CA LYS A 82 -11.87 6.72 1.50
C LYS A 82 -10.79 6.01 0.67
N THR A 83 -9.52 6.30 0.91
CA THR A 83 -8.38 5.70 0.19
C THR A 83 -7.92 4.44 0.92
N THR A 84 -7.96 3.30 0.24
CA THR A 84 -7.38 2.04 0.74
C THR A 84 -5.85 2.05 0.62
N PRO A 85 -5.11 1.18 1.34
CA PRO A 85 -3.67 1.08 1.17
C PRO A 85 -3.26 0.67 -0.26
N LYS A 86 -4.08 -0.11 -0.95
CA LYS A 86 -3.84 -0.53 -2.34
C LYS A 86 -4.10 0.59 -3.34
N ASP A 87 -5.17 1.37 -3.15
CA ASP A 87 -5.38 2.61 -3.91
C ASP A 87 -4.22 3.60 -3.70
N ALA A 88 -3.72 3.71 -2.47
CA ALA A 88 -2.60 4.58 -2.15
C ALA A 88 -1.31 4.18 -2.88
N LEU A 89 -1.03 2.89 -2.97
CA LEU A 89 0.07 2.37 -3.77
C LEU A 89 -0.13 2.72 -5.25
N PHE A 90 -1.33 2.48 -5.79
CA PHE A 90 -1.63 2.80 -7.18
C PHE A 90 -1.43 4.29 -7.50
N ILE A 91 -2.02 5.18 -6.70
CA ILE A 91 -1.86 6.64 -6.80
C ILE A 91 -0.37 7.03 -6.78
N THR A 92 0.40 6.43 -5.88
CA THR A 92 1.85 6.66 -5.77
C THR A 92 2.57 6.31 -7.07
N LEU A 93 2.26 5.15 -7.67
CA LEU A 93 2.87 4.74 -8.95
C LEU A 93 2.49 5.67 -10.10
N VAL A 94 1.24 6.16 -10.15
CA VAL A 94 0.81 7.13 -11.17
C VAL A 94 1.57 8.44 -11.04
N ILE A 95 1.72 8.96 -9.83
CA ILE A 95 2.42 10.22 -9.57
C ILE A 95 3.92 10.08 -9.86
N MET A 96 4.52 8.95 -9.52
CA MET A 96 5.93 8.67 -9.84
C MET A 96 6.17 8.55 -11.35
N LYS A 97 5.18 8.07 -12.13
CA LYS A 97 5.26 8.05 -13.59
C LYS A 97 5.11 9.47 -14.20
N CYS A 98 4.16 10.25 -13.73
CA CYS A 98 3.78 11.53 -14.32
C CYS A 98 4.27 12.71 -13.48
N TYR A 99 5.39 13.33 -13.87
CA TYR A 99 5.92 14.50 -13.16
C TYR A 99 5.08 15.75 -13.43
N GLN A 100 4.14 16.05 -12.52
CA GLN A 100 3.25 17.23 -12.51
C GLN A 100 3.15 17.78 -11.08
N THR A 101 2.49 18.94 -10.91
CA THR A 101 2.30 19.50 -9.57
C THR A 101 1.31 18.69 -8.75
N TRP A 102 1.41 18.78 -7.42
CA TRP A 102 0.50 18.12 -6.49
C TRP A 102 -0.95 18.56 -6.71
N GLU A 103 -1.19 19.82 -7.08
CA GLU A 103 -2.52 20.38 -7.33
C GLU A 103 -3.19 19.73 -8.55
N LYS A 104 -2.43 19.40 -9.59
CA LYS A 104 -2.99 18.74 -10.77
C LYS A 104 -3.41 17.32 -10.45
N HIS A 105 -2.52 16.53 -9.84
CA HIS A 105 -2.84 15.15 -9.43
C HIS A 105 -3.93 15.10 -8.37
N ALA A 106 -4.01 16.10 -7.49
CA ALA A 106 -5.08 16.26 -6.52
C ALA A 106 -6.46 16.34 -7.16
N LEU A 107 -6.57 17.08 -8.27
CA LEU A 107 -7.81 17.17 -9.05
C LEU A 107 -8.15 15.83 -9.71
N ASP A 108 -7.16 15.15 -10.29
CA ASP A 108 -7.35 13.86 -10.97
C ASP A 108 -7.90 12.78 -10.02
N PHE A 109 -7.46 12.79 -8.76
CA PHE A 109 -7.88 11.81 -7.74
C PHE A 109 -8.99 12.29 -6.80
N ASP A 110 -9.47 13.53 -6.93
CA ASP A 110 -10.41 14.17 -5.98
C ASP A 110 -9.91 14.13 -4.51
N ILE A 111 -8.61 14.41 -4.32
CA ILE A 111 -7.94 14.43 -3.01
C ILE A 111 -7.26 15.79 -2.85
N LYS A 112 -7.36 16.42 -1.67
CA LYS A 112 -6.63 17.67 -1.40
C LYS A 112 -5.11 17.48 -1.55
N ALA A 113 -4.42 18.37 -2.25
CA ALA A 113 -2.98 18.27 -2.51
C ALA A 113 -2.12 17.96 -1.25
N PRO A 114 -2.30 18.61 -0.08
CA PRO A 114 -1.52 18.27 1.12
C PRO A 114 -1.81 16.86 1.66
N THR A 115 -3.00 16.33 1.39
CA THR A 115 -3.36 14.95 1.76
C THR A 115 -2.74 13.95 0.79
N LEU A 116 -2.76 14.27 -0.50
CA LEU A 116 -2.14 13.46 -1.55
C LEU A 116 -0.63 13.32 -1.33
N GLU A 117 0.06 14.43 -1.05
CA GLU A 117 1.48 14.44 -0.71
C GLU A 117 1.79 13.52 0.48
N LYS A 118 1.02 13.65 1.58
CA LYS A 118 1.17 12.78 2.77
C LYS A 118 0.95 11.31 2.45
N ILE A 119 -0.03 10.98 1.59
CA ILE A 119 -0.29 9.61 1.15
C ILE A 119 0.94 9.07 0.43
N VAL A 120 1.45 9.79 -0.57
CA VAL A 120 2.59 9.35 -1.39
C VAL A 120 3.84 9.17 -0.55
N LEU A 121 4.18 10.15 0.29
CA LEU A 121 5.37 10.08 1.15
C LEU A 121 5.32 8.88 2.10
N ARG A 122 4.16 8.64 2.73
CA ARG A 122 3.98 7.50 3.65
C ARG A 122 4.10 6.17 2.93
N VAL A 123 3.52 6.03 1.74
CA VAL A 123 3.67 4.82 0.92
C VAL A 123 5.14 4.60 0.60
N VAL A 124 5.84 5.59 0.06
CA VAL A 124 7.26 5.49 -0.32
C VAL A 124 8.14 5.11 0.87
N GLU A 125 7.92 5.72 2.04
CA GLU A 125 8.66 5.42 3.26
C GLU A 125 8.54 3.95 3.67
N VAL A 126 7.34 3.37 3.56
CA VAL A 126 7.10 1.97 3.92
C VAL A 126 7.63 1.01 2.86
N ILE A 127 7.34 1.26 1.58
CA ILE A 127 7.59 0.27 0.52
C ILE A 127 9.02 0.28 0.00
N SER A 128 9.73 1.41 0.08
CA SER A 128 11.08 1.57 -0.47
C SER A 128 12.06 0.49 0.04
N PRO A 129 12.24 0.28 1.36
CA PRO A 129 13.14 -0.76 1.85
C PRO A 129 12.66 -2.18 1.51
N LEU A 130 11.34 -2.42 1.47
CA LEU A 130 10.76 -3.73 1.19
C LEU A 130 11.02 -4.16 -0.25
N ILE A 131 10.73 -3.27 -1.20
CA ILE A 131 10.93 -3.50 -2.63
C ILE A 131 12.43 -3.66 -2.91
N TYR A 132 13.27 -2.81 -2.31
CA TYR A 132 14.72 -2.92 -2.50
C TYR A 132 15.24 -4.28 -2.03
N ASN A 133 14.91 -4.69 -0.79
CA ASN A 133 15.37 -5.96 -0.24
C ASN A 133 14.84 -7.18 -0.99
N TYR A 134 13.64 -7.11 -1.56
CA TYR A 134 13.03 -8.24 -2.25
C TYR A 134 13.50 -8.37 -3.71
N PHE A 135 13.58 -7.25 -4.44
CA PHE A 135 13.84 -7.29 -5.89
C PHE A 135 15.28 -6.96 -6.27
N VAL A 136 16.05 -6.29 -5.41
CA VAL A 136 17.45 -5.96 -5.68
C VAL A 136 18.35 -7.05 -5.09
N VAL A 137 18.82 -7.94 -5.96
CA VAL A 137 19.88 -8.89 -5.62
C VAL A 137 21.22 -8.19 -5.79
N MET A 138 21.98 -8.05 -4.71
CA MET A 138 23.38 -7.63 -4.76
C MET A 138 24.28 -8.87 -4.83
N PRO A 139 24.81 -9.24 -6.00
CA PRO A 139 25.70 -10.39 -6.10
C PRO A 139 27.04 -10.09 -5.44
N THR A 140 27.66 -11.11 -4.84
CA THR A 140 29.01 -10.99 -4.27
C THR A 140 30.05 -10.92 -5.38
N LEU A 141 31.23 -10.35 -5.09
CA LEU A 141 32.34 -10.29 -6.05
C LEU A 141 32.71 -11.69 -6.58
N GLU A 142 32.63 -12.72 -5.75
CA GLU A 142 32.87 -14.11 -6.14
C GLU A 142 31.79 -14.63 -7.12
N GLN A 143 30.50 -14.38 -6.85
CA GLN A 143 29.41 -14.74 -7.76
C GLN A 143 29.56 -14.03 -9.12
N ILE A 144 29.93 -12.75 -9.08
CA ILE A 144 30.23 -11.93 -10.24
C ILE A 144 31.41 -12.53 -11.03
N HIS A 145 32.50 -12.90 -10.36
CA HIS A 145 33.68 -13.49 -10.98
C HIS A 145 33.39 -14.86 -11.62
N VAL A 146 32.65 -15.72 -10.92
CA VAL A 146 32.24 -17.06 -11.40
C VAL A 146 31.27 -16.95 -12.59
N SER A 147 30.41 -15.93 -12.62
CA SER A 147 29.50 -15.70 -13.76
C SER A 147 30.22 -15.25 -15.05
N GLY A 148 31.53 -14.97 -14.98
CA GLY A 148 32.38 -14.60 -16.12
C GLY A 148 32.06 -13.23 -16.73
N ARG A 149 31.21 -12.42 -16.09
CA ARG A 149 30.85 -11.07 -16.55
C ARG A 149 30.94 -10.04 -15.43
N PRO A 150 32.16 -9.73 -14.95
CA PRO A 150 32.33 -8.76 -13.88
C PRO A 150 31.80 -7.37 -14.18
N PHE A 151 31.77 -7.02 -15.47
CA PHE A 151 31.32 -5.72 -15.96
C PHE A 151 30.38 -5.87 -17.16
N ALA A 152 29.32 -6.68 -17.02
CA ALA A 152 28.35 -6.90 -18.11
C ALA A 152 27.79 -5.61 -18.74
N SER A 153 27.73 -4.52 -17.96
CA SER A 153 27.21 -3.21 -18.36
C SER A 153 28.28 -2.17 -18.74
N TYR A 154 29.58 -2.51 -18.65
CA TYR A 154 30.69 -1.59 -18.91
C TYR A 154 31.71 -2.19 -19.89
N PRO A 155 31.55 -1.97 -21.20
CA PRO A 155 32.39 -2.60 -22.23
C PRO A 155 33.87 -2.17 -22.21
N TYR A 156 34.24 -1.18 -21.40
CA TYR A 156 35.60 -0.65 -21.30
C TYR A 156 36.34 -1.05 -20.01
N ALA A 157 35.68 -1.75 -19.09
CA ALA A 157 36.34 -2.29 -17.90
C ALA A 157 36.92 -3.67 -18.26
N LYS A 158 38.21 -3.68 -18.63
CA LYS A 158 39.04 -4.89 -18.76
C LYS A 158 39.84 -5.12 -17.49
#